data_AF-A0A1E5NXU0-F1
#
_entry.id   AF-A0A1E5NXU0-F1
#
_cell.length_a   1.000
_cell.length_b   1.000
_cell.length_c   1.000
_cell.angle_alpha   90.00
_cell.angle_beta   90.00
_cell.angle_gamma   90.00
#
_symmetry.space_group_name_H-M   'P 1'
#
loop_
_entity.id
_entity.type
_entity.pdbx_description
1 polymer ?
#
loop_
_entity_poly.entity_id
_entity_poly.type
_entity_poly.pdbx_seq_one_letter_code
_entity_poly.pdbx_strand_id
1 'polypeptide(L)'
;MTEPVESRPWRPEDGPAPKVWSWPAGDRPALRVWSCGAWRYAAVMARHDYPDGRVIYQVAVDLDGSTTVVPRAYEWPQPALRLAHPSQSEPSASGPPTLARGRARSIDSAGA
;
A
#
# COMPACT_ATOMS: atom_id res chain seq x y z
N MET A 1 4.82 -7.59 -24.19
CA MET A 1 4.90 -7.70 -22.72
C MET A 1 3.48 -7.76 -22.18
N THR A 2 3.21 -8.67 -21.25
CA THR A 2 1.89 -8.82 -20.63
C THR A 2 1.67 -7.70 -19.61
N GLU A 3 0.43 -7.24 -19.46
CA GLU A 3 0.07 -6.29 -18.40
C GLU A 3 0.26 -6.90 -17.00
N PRO A 4 0.55 -6.08 -15.97
CA PRO A 4 0.69 -6.58 -14.61
C PRO A 4 -0.64 -7.09 -14.09
N VAL A 5 -0.59 -8.15 -13.30
CA VAL A 5 -1.77 -8.72 -12.65
C VAL A 5 -2.09 -7.90 -11.42
N GLU A 6 -3.29 -7.33 -11.38
CA GLU A 6 -3.81 -6.61 -10.22
C GLU A 6 -4.05 -7.58 -9.06
N SER A 7 -3.51 -7.22 -7.90
CA SER A 7 -3.74 -7.93 -6.65
C SER A 7 -5.06 -7.50 -6.04
N ARG A 8 -5.88 -8.47 -5.64
CA ARG A 8 -7.10 -8.19 -4.89
C ARG A 8 -6.80 -7.57 -3.52
N PRO A 9 -7.75 -6.82 -2.92
CA PRO A 9 -7.65 -6.37 -1.54
C PRO A 9 -7.47 -7.53 -0.56
N TRP A 10 -6.72 -7.28 0.53
CA TRP A 10 -6.62 -8.20 1.67
C TRP A 10 -7.98 -8.40 2.32
N ARG A 11 -8.21 -9.61 2.82
CA ARG A 11 -9.35 -9.98 3.63
C ARG A 11 -8.92 -10.80 4.85
N PRO A 12 -9.67 -10.80 5.96
CA PRO A 12 -9.33 -11.55 7.16
C PRO A 12 -9.07 -13.05 6.93
N GLU A 13 -9.74 -13.65 5.94
CA GLU A 13 -9.54 -15.03 5.52
C GLU A 13 -8.16 -15.33 4.91
N ASP A 14 -7.40 -14.31 4.51
CA ASP A 14 -6.06 -14.44 3.91
C ASP A 14 -4.96 -14.60 4.97
N GLY A 15 -5.31 -14.51 6.25
CA GLY A 15 -4.37 -14.49 7.35
C GLY A 15 -4.13 -13.08 7.91
N PRO A 16 -3.02 -12.87 8.64
CA PRO A 16 -2.80 -11.61 9.34
C PRO A 16 -2.73 -10.43 8.38
N ALA A 17 -3.27 -9.29 8.83
CA ALA A 17 -3.29 -8.06 8.05
C ALA A 17 -1.87 -7.60 7.71
N PRO A 18 -1.64 -7.09 6.48
CA PRO A 18 -0.34 -6.56 6.11
C PRO A 18 -0.03 -5.29 6.91
N LYS A 19 1.26 -5.03 7.12
CA LYS A 19 1.73 -3.73 7.60
C LYS A 19 1.63 -2.73 6.45
N VAL A 20 0.97 -1.60 6.67
CA VAL A 20 0.74 -0.59 5.63
C VAL A 20 1.65 0.59 5.86
N TRP A 21 2.39 0.97 4.82
CA TRP A 21 3.30 2.10 4.79
C TRP A 21 2.78 3.15 3.81
N SER A 22 2.89 4.42 4.20
CA SER A 22 2.52 5.56 3.37
C SER A 22 3.57 6.65 3.45
N TRP A 23 3.59 7.54 2.46
CA TRP A 23 4.55 8.64 2.38
C TRP A 23 3.85 10.00 2.46
N PRO A 24 4.55 11.05 2.92
CA PRO A 24 4.07 12.42 2.80
C PRO A 24 3.61 12.74 1.38
N ALA A 25 2.55 13.54 1.24
CA ALA A 25 1.93 13.81 -0.05
C ALA A 25 2.90 14.33 -1.14
N GLY A 26 3.95 15.06 -0.73
CA GLY A 26 4.95 15.65 -1.64
C GLY A 26 6.19 14.78 -1.92
N ASP A 27 6.35 13.63 -1.28
CA ASP A 27 7.54 12.77 -1.45
C ASP A 27 7.16 11.28 -1.49
N ARG A 28 6.17 10.97 -2.31
CA ARG A 28 5.77 9.59 -2.57
C ARG A 28 6.72 8.98 -3.60
N PRO A 29 7.12 7.70 -3.46
CA PRO A 29 7.79 7.01 -4.56
C PRO A 29 6.84 6.81 -5.72
N ALA A 30 7.37 6.46 -6.89
CA ALA A 30 6.56 6.12 -8.05
C ALA A 30 7.08 4.90 -8.78
N LEU A 31 6.16 4.20 -9.43
CA LEU A 31 6.42 3.08 -10.34
C LEU A 31 6.14 3.49 -11.79
N ARG A 32 6.71 2.74 -12.72
CA ARG A 32 6.23 2.62 -14.10
C ARG A 32 5.44 1.34 -14.23
N VAL A 33 4.20 1.45 -14.71
CA VAL A 33 3.28 0.34 -14.94
C VAL A 33 3.09 0.20 -16.45
N TRP A 34 3.26 -1.00 -17.00
CA TRP A 34 2.95 -1.21 -18.41
C TRP A 34 1.46 -1.41 -18.61
N SER A 35 0.84 -0.57 -19.44
CA SER A 35 -0.57 -0.66 -19.78
C SER A 35 -0.81 -0.10 -21.18
N CYS A 36 -1.69 -0.76 -21.95
CA CYS A 36 -2.03 -0.39 -23.32
C CYS A 36 -0.81 -0.18 -24.23
N GLY A 37 0.24 -0.99 -24.07
CA GLY A 37 1.44 -0.92 -24.90
C GLY A 37 2.42 0.20 -24.55
N ALA A 38 2.26 0.87 -23.39
CA ALA A 38 3.15 1.95 -22.95
C ALA A 38 3.48 1.89 -21.45
N TRP A 39 4.60 2.49 -21.05
CA TRP A 39 4.98 2.67 -19.64
C TRP A 39 4.32 3.90 -19.04
N ARG A 40 3.34 3.70 -18.17
CA ARG A 40 2.59 4.75 -17.46
C ARG A 40 3.23 5.08 -16.13
N TYR A 41 3.25 6.36 -15.78
CA TYR A 41 3.70 6.80 -14.46
C TYR A 41 2.61 6.52 -13.43
N ALA A 42 2.99 5.96 -12.28
CA ALA A 42 2.07 5.56 -11.24
C ALA A 42 2.61 5.99 -9.87
N ALA A 43 1.95 6.94 -9.23
CA ALA A 43 2.34 7.40 -7.90
C ALA A 43 1.98 6.35 -6.85
N VAL A 44 2.93 5.95 -6.01
CA VAL A 44 2.67 5.00 -4.92
C VAL A 44 1.89 5.70 -3.82
N MET A 45 0.70 5.19 -3.53
CA MET A 45 -0.14 5.64 -2.42
C MET A 45 0.23 4.92 -1.13
N ALA A 46 0.46 3.62 -1.21
CA ALA A 46 0.80 2.79 -0.07
C ALA A 46 1.62 1.56 -0.47
N ARG A 47 2.37 1.02 0.49
CA ARG A 47 3.05 -0.28 0.40
C ARG A 47 2.55 -1.19 1.51
N HIS A 48 2.16 -2.39 1.13
CA HIS A 48 1.65 -3.43 2.03
C HIS A 48 2.71 -4.52 2.15
N ASP A 49 3.28 -4.67 3.33
CA ASP A 49 4.20 -5.75 3.67
C ASP A 49 3.41 -6.87 4.36
N TYR A 50 3.26 -8.00 3.69
CA TYR A 50 2.58 -9.17 4.22
C TYR A 50 3.53 -10.01 5.09
N PRO A 51 3.01 -10.73 6.10
CA PRO A 51 3.84 -11.59 6.96
C PRO A 51 4.57 -12.72 6.22
N ASP A 52 4.06 -13.13 5.06
CA ASP A 52 4.65 -14.16 4.19
C ASP A 52 5.79 -13.62 3.29
N GLY A 53 6.12 -12.33 3.42
CA GLY A 53 7.16 -11.66 2.64
C GLY A 53 6.67 -11.03 1.34
N ARG A 54 5.39 -11.17 0.98
CA ARG A 54 4.84 -10.49 -0.20
C ARG A 54 4.78 -8.99 0.02
N VAL A 55 5.10 -8.23 -1.03
CA VAL A 55 4.98 -6.77 -1.04
C VAL A 55 4.00 -6.37 -2.11
N ILE A 56 2.97 -5.61 -1.73
CA ILE A 56 1.99 -5.07 -2.68
C ILE A 56 2.06 -3.54 -2.65
N TYR A 57 2.22 -2.92 -3.81
CA TYR A 57 2.13 -1.48 -3.97
C TYR A 57 0.74 -1.08 -4.43
N GLN A 58 0.08 -0.22 -3.67
CA GLN A 58 -1.10 0.51 -4.13
C GLN A 58 -0.63 1.78 -4.84
N VAL A 59 -1.06 1.96 -6.08
CA VAL A 59 -0.68 3.07 -6.94
C VAL A 59 -1.88 3.81 -7.51
N ALA A 60 -1.72 5.10 -7.77
CA ALA A 60 -2.62 5.90 -8.58
C ALA A 60 -2.04 6.00 -9.99
N VAL A 61 -2.76 5.51 -11.01
CA VAL A 61 -2.26 5.41 -12.39
C VAL A 61 -3.34 5.75 -13.42
N ASP A 62 -2.93 6.46 -14.48
CA ASP A 62 -3.71 6.60 -15.73
C ASP A 62 -3.31 5.46 -16.68
N LEU A 63 -4.23 4.52 -16.91
CA LEU A 63 -3.96 3.27 -17.63
C LEU A 63 -3.97 3.45 -19.14
N ASP A 64 -4.95 4.20 -19.66
CA ASP A 64 -5.19 4.36 -21.09
C ASP A 64 -4.60 5.67 -21.66
N GLY A 65 -4.19 6.60 -20.81
CA GLY A 65 -3.71 7.92 -21.23
C GLY A 65 -4.84 8.94 -21.36
N SER A 66 -6.03 8.64 -20.85
CA SER A 66 -7.18 9.54 -20.87
C SER A 66 -7.12 10.65 -19.82
N THR A 67 -6.09 10.67 -18.97
CA THR A 67 -5.96 11.46 -17.74
C THR A 67 -6.83 10.99 -16.56
N THR A 68 -7.58 9.90 -16.73
CA THR A 68 -8.36 9.29 -15.65
C THR A 68 -7.46 8.47 -14.74
N VAL A 69 -7.19 8.97 -13.53
CA VAL A 69 -6.34 8.29 -12.56
C VAL A 69 -7.17 7.34 -11.69
N VAL A 70 -6.81 6.06 -11.69
CA VAL A 70 -7.48 5.02 -10.89
C VAL A 70 -6.53 4.37 -9.89
N PRO A 71 -7.01 3.96 -8.71
CA PRO A 71 -6.21 3.17 -7.78
C PRO A 71 -6.07 1.73 -8.29
N ARG A 72 -4.86 1.17 -8.23
CA ARG A 72 -4.55 -0.23 -8.52
C ARG A 72 -3.58 -0.79 -7.50
N ALA A 73 -3.64 -2.08 -7.22
CA ALA A 73 -2.71 -2.75 -6.33
C ALA A 73 -1.94 -3.81 -7.11
N TYR A 74 -0.60 -3.82 -7.01
CA TYR A 74 0.23 -4.79 -7.71
C TYR A 74 1.25 -5.41 -6.76
N GLU A 75 1.32 -6.74 -6.78
CA GLU A 75 2.41 -7.47 -6.14
C GLU A 75 3.75 -7.16 -6.82
N TRP A 76 4.79 -7.00 -6.02
CA TRP A 76 6.16 -6.75 -6.46
C TRP A 76 7.05 -7.97 -6.18
N PRO A 77 7.97 -8.33 -7.09
CA PRO A 77 8.19 -7.76 -8.41
C PRO A 77 7.28 -8.39 -9.48
N GLN A 78 6.98 -7.62 -10.54
CA GLN A 78 6.45 -8.15 -11.80
C GLN A 78 7.23 -7.56 -12.97
N PRO A 79 7.42 -8.30 -14.09
CA PRO A 79 8.16 -7.80 -15.27
C PRO A 79 7.58 -6.51 -15.85
N ALA A 80 6.26 -6.32 -15.69
CA ALA A 80 5.49 -5.18 -16.18
C ALA A 80 5.44 -4.00 -15.18
N LEU A 81 6.29 -4.03 -14.14
CA LEU A 81 6.47 -2.98 -13.15
C LEU A 81 7.95 -2.58 -13.08
N ARG A 82 8.22 -1.28 -12.94
CA ARG A 82 9.58 -0.75 -12.70
C ARG A 82 9.55 0.36 -11.68
N LEU A 83 10.64 0.57 -10.97
CA LEU A 83 10.81 1.76 -10.14
C LEU A 83 10.97 2.98 -11.06
N ALA A 84 10.16 4.02 -10.87
CA ALA A 84 10.31 5.29 -11.57
C ALA A 84 11.22 6.24 -10.78
N HIS A 85 10.93 6.43 -9.50
CA HIS A 85 11.83 7.08 -8.55
C HIS A 85 11.54 6.60 -7.11
N PRO A 86 12.57 6.56 -6.25
CA PRO A 86 12.38 6.35 -4.83
C PRO A 86 11.81 7.61 -4.16
N SER A 87 11.31 7.43 -2.94
CA SER A 87 11.09 8.53 -1.99
C SER A 87 12.38 8.80 -1.23
N GLN A 88 12.60 10.05 -0.82
CA GLN A 88 13.70 10.40 0.11
C GLN A 88 13.24 10.40 1.58
N SER A 89 11.93 10.32 1.81
CA SER A 89 11.30 10.33 3.13
C SER A 89 11.14 8.93 3.69
N GLU A 90 11.31 8.82 5.01
CA GLU A 90 10.95 7.61 5.72
C GLU A 90 9.41 7.43 5.70
N PRO A 91 8.90 6.26 5.25
CA PRO A 91 7.48 6.03 5.24
C PRO A 91 6.92 5.91 6.65
N SER A 92 5.71 6.44 6.86
CA SER A 92 4.96 6.24 8.10
C SER A 92 4.17 4.93 8.02
N ALA A 93 4.31 4.08 9.04
CA ALA A 93 3.51 2.86 9.18
C ALA A 93 2.17 3.16 9.86
N SER A 94 1.09 2.68 9.26
CA SER A 94 -0.12 2.35 10.02
C SER A 94 -0.02 0.86 10.39
N GLY A 95 0.03 0.57 11.69
CA GLY A 95 -0.06 -0.81 12.16
C GLY A 95 -1.47 -1.38 11.90
N PRO A 96 -1.66 -2.71 11.88
CA PRO A 96 -3.00 -3.27 12.01
C PRO A 96 -3.64 -2.68 13.27
N PRO A 97 -4.98 -2.50 13.34
CA PRO A 97 -5.60 -2.07 14.58
C PRO A 97 -5.18 -3.07 15.65
N THR A 98 -4.32 -2.62 16.58
CA THR A 98 -4.08 -3.37 17.80
C THR A 98 -5.45 -3.54 18.42
N LEU A 99 -5.95 -4.78 18.47
CA LEU A 99 -7.06 -5.10 19.36
C LEU A 99 -6.56 -4.68 20.74
N ALA A 100 -6.99 -3.50 21.18
CA ALA A 100 -6.78 -3.01 22.53
C ALA A 100 -7.53 -3.99 23.43
N ARG A 101 -6.85 -5.07 23.83
CA ARG A 101 -7.27 -5.92 24.92
C ARG A 101 -7.44 -5.01 26.13
N GLY A 102 -8.70 -4.92 26.56
CA GLY A 102 -9.24 -4.21 27.71
C GLY A 102 -8.26 -3.41 28.55
N ARG A 103 -8.40 -2.08 28.51
CA ARG A 103 -8.17 -1.28 29.71
C ARG A 103 -9.52 -1.14 30.40
N ALA A 104 -9.83 -2.11 31.27
CA ALA A 104 -10.81 -1.90 32.31
C ALA A 104 -10.43 -0.63 33.05
N ARG A 105 -11.30 0.39 33.01
CA ARG A 105 -11.20 1.54 33.92
C ARG A 105 -11.58 1.03 35.30
N SER A 106 -10.58 0.59 36.09
CA SER A 106 -10.70 0.64 37.54
C SER A 106 -10.55 2.10 37.92
N ILE A 107 -11.67 2.75 38.23
CA ILE A 107 -11.69 4.00 38.97
C ILE A 107 -11.63 3.60 40.44
N ASP A 108 -10.42 3.46 40.95
CA ASP A 108 -10.17 3.49 42.39
C ASP A 108 -10.12 4.95 42.83
N SER A 109 -11.04 5.33 43.71
CA SER A 109 -10.86 6.43 44.65
C SER A 109 -11.70 6.12 45.89
N ALA A 110 -11.03 5.57 46.91
CA ALA A 110 -11.36 5.77 48.32
C ALA A 110 -11.45 7.29 48.59
N GLY A 111 -12.34 7.84 49.42
CA GLY A 111 -12.70 7.40 50.78
C GLY A 111 -12.05 8.38 51.75
N ALA A 112 -12.89 9.21 52.40
CA ALA A 112 -12.76 9.86 53.72
C ALA A 112 -13.55 11.18 53.73
#